data_AF-A0A419X589-F1
#
_entry.id   AF-A0A419X589-F1
#
_cell.length_a   1.000
_cell.length_b   1.000
_cell.length_c   1.000
_cell.angle_alpha   90.00
_cell.angle_beta   90.00
_cell.angle_gamma   90.00
#
_symmetry.space_group_name_H-M   'P 1'
#
loop_
_entity.id
_entity.type
_entity.pdbx_description
1 polymer ?
#
loop_
_entity_poly.entity_id
_entity_poly.type
_entity_poly.pdbx_seq_one_letter_code
_entity_poly.pdbx_strand_id
1 'polypeptide(L)'
;MTSTHDPADDAGQPGERHAPLPPAQVEDLVERAVEAVVSTPSADTVLALVDDLDRGAALWDGAQVLLGPMAARPLPGLGEQEAVVRLHRLADTVDAVSSLTYSLWAEFREHGAAAARAVWDVAPLKVRRGAAAQMLIVYCQTIGGDAGTLAPRDTVRLIGATVPVTW
;
A
#
# COMPACT_ATOMS: atom_id res chain seq x y z
N MET A 1 -15.98 -36.21 47.08
CA MET A 1 -16.81 -35.43 46.14
C MET A 1 -16.70 -33.97 46.54
N THR A 2 -15.82 -33.23 45.84
CA THR A 2 -15.87 -31.80 45.45
C THR A 2 -14.43 -31.35 45.16
N SER A 3 -13.96 -31.67 43.96
CA SER A 3 -12.79 -30.99 43.38
C SER A 3 -13.29 -29.66 42.83
N THR A 4 -12.86 -28.57 43.44
CA THR A 4 -13.12 -27.22 42.97
C THR A 4 -12.34 -26.99 41.68
N HIS A 5 -13.07 -26.76 40.59
CA HIS A 5 -12.54 -26.39 39.29
C HIS A 5 -12.18 -24.89 39.30
N ASP A 6 -10.96 -24.59 38.89
CA ASP A 6 -10.37 -23.26 38.76
C ASP A 6 -11.01 -22.49 37.58
N PRO A 7 -11.13 -21.15 37.66
CA PRO A 7 -11.02 -20.36 36.43
C PRO A 7 -10.24 -19.07 36.69
N ALA A 8 -8.92 -19.13 36.58
CA ALA A 8 -8.07 -17.94 36.51
C ALA A 8 -6.84 -18.22 35.63
N ASP A 9 -7.05 -18.69 34.41
CA ASP A 9 -5.96 -18.87 33.43
C ASP A 9 -6.48 -18.59 32.00
N ASP A 10 -7.01 -17.38 31.80
CA ASP A 10 -7.26 -16.84 30.46
C ASP A 10 -6.83 -15.37 30.39
N ALA A 11 -5.57 -15.14 30.77
CA ALA A 11 -4.89 -13.90 30.40
C ALA A 11 -4.31 -14.10 29.00
N GLY A 12 -5.07 -13.63 28.00
CA GLY A 12 -4.69 -13.65 26.60
C GLY A 12 -3.23 -13.27 26.37
N GLN A 13 -2.51 -14.13 25.66
CA GLN A 13 -1.13 -13.88 25.28
C GLN A 13 -1.03 -12.52 24.57
N PRO A 14 -0.13 -11.62 25.01
CA PRO A 14 0.14 -10.39 24.28
C PRO A 14 0.71 -10.78 22.92
N GLY A 15 -0.03 -10.47 21.85
CA GLY A 15 0.36 -10.77 20.48
C GLY A 15 1.81 -10.38 20.24
N GLU A 16 2.59 -11.34 19.74
CA GLU A 16 4.00 -11.19 19.44
C GLU A 16 4.18 -9.93 18.58
N ARG A 17 4.72 -8.87 19.18
CA ARG A 17 5.12 -7.68 18.42
C ARG A 17 6.36 -8.07 17.64
N HIS A 18 6.15 -8.46 16.38
CA HIS A 18 7.25 -8.74 15.47
C HIS A 18 8.13 -7.49 15.33
N ALA A 19 9.45 -7.70 15.30
CA ALA A 19 10.39 -6.63 15.07
C ALA A 19 10.14 -6.02 13.67
N PRO A 20 10.26 -4.69 13.51
CA PRO A 20 10.14 -4.06 12.20
C PRO A 20 11.10 -4.68 11.19
N LEU A 21 10.64 -4.87 9.95
CA LEU A 21 11.49 -5.36 8.88
C LEU A 21 12.61 -4.33 8.58
N PRO A 22 13.87 -4.78 8.41
CA PRO A 22 14.94 -3.91 7.91
C PRO A 22 14.61 -3.34 6.52
N PRO A 23 15.03 -2.10 6.19
CA PRO A 23 14.70 -1.45 4.92
C PRO A 23 15.03 -2.30 3.67
N ALA A 24 16.21 -2.93 3.64
CA ALA A 24 16.60 -3.80 2.52
C ALA A 24 15.65 -5.00 2.33
N GLN A 25 15.09 -5.54 3.42
CA GLN A 25 14.11 -6.63 3.31
C GLN A 25 12.77 -6.14 2.78
N VAL A 26 12.39 -4.89 3.09
CA VAL A 26 11.17 -4.27 2.57
C VAL A 26 11.30 -4.02 1.07
N GLU A 27 12.44 -3.47 0.61
CA GLU A 27 12.75 -3.29 -0.80
C GLU A 27 12.71 -4.63 -1.55
N ASP A 28 13.42 -5.65 -1.04
CA ASP A 28 13.42 -7.01 -1.62
C ASP A 28 12.00 -7.61 -1.72
N LEU A 29 11.16 -7.41 -0.70
CA LEU A 29 9.78 -7.90 -0.72
C LEU A 29 8.95 -7.21 -1.80
N VAL A 30 9.06 -5.88 -1.90
CA VAL A 30 8.34 -5.09 -2.91
C VAL A 30 8.80 -5.47 -4.31
N GLU A 31 10.11 -5.56 -4.57
CA GLU A 31 10.66 -5.94 -5.87
C GLU A 31 10.20 -7.33 -6.32
N ARG A 32 10.27 -8.33 -5.42
CA ARG A 32 9.77 -9.67 -5.73
C ARG A 32 8.26 -9.69 -6.01
N ALA A 33 7.49 -8.90 -5.26
CA ALA A 33 6.05 -8.82 -5.48
C ALA A 33 5.71 -8.12 -6.79
N VAL A 34 6.43 -7.05 -7.16
CA VAL A 34 6.30 -6.41 -8.48
C VAL A 34 6.54 -7.43 -9.57
N GLU A 35 7.67 -8.15 -9.53
CA GLU A 35 8.03 -9.15 -10.53
C GLU A 35 6.98 -10.28 -10.63
N ALA A 36 6.55 -10.81 -9.49
CA ALA A 36 5.51 -11.83 -9.46
C ALA A 36 4.17 -11.33 -10.04
N VAL A 37 3.76 -10.08 -9.73
CA VAL A 37 2.50 -9.50 -10.22
C VAL A 37 2.56 -9.23 -11.72
N VAL A 38 3.68 -8.74 -12.26
CA VAL A 38 3.80 -8.49 -13.71
C VAL A 38 3.91 -9.80 -14.50
N SER A 39 4.59 -10.80 -13.95
CA SER A 39 4.75 -12.12 -14.59
C SER A 39 3.47 -12.95 -14.55
N THR A 40 2.73 -12.93 -13.44
CA THR A 40 1.47 -13.68 -13.29
C THR A 40 0.49 -12.90 -12.40
N PRO A 41 -0.35 -12.03 -12.99
CA PRO A 41 -1.21 -11.13 -12.23
C PRO A 41 -2.22 -11.86 -11.33
N SER A 42 -2.00 -11.82 -10.02
CA SER A 42 -2.83 -12.49 -9.01
C SER A 42 -3.16 -11.57 -7.83
N ALA A 43 -4.42 -11.60 -7.39
CA ALA A 43 -4.87 -10.87 -6.21
C ALA A 43 -4.18 -11.40 -4.94
N ASP A 44 -3.98 -12.71 -4.86
CA ASP A 44 -3.33 -13.34 -3.71
C ASP A 44 -1.89 -12.85 -3.54
N THR A 45 -1.16 -12.64 -4.63
CA THR A 45 0.21 -12.10 -4.59
C THR A 45 0.23 -10.68 -4.05
N VAL A 46 -0.70 -9.83 -4.49
CA VAL A 46 -0.82 -8.44 -4.00
C VAL A 46 -1.15 -8.44 -2.50
N LEU A 47 -2.12 -9.25 -2.09
CA LEU A 47 -2.57 -9.31 -0.70
C LEU A 47 -1.49 -9.92 0.21
N ALA A 48 -0.74 -10.92 -0.27
CA ALA A 48 0.37 -11.52 0.46
C ALA A 48 1.46 -10.50 0.78
N LEU A 49 1.85 -9.63 -0.18
CA LEU A 49 2.79 -8.55 0.10
C LEU A 49 2.26 -7.63 1.20
N VAL A 50 1.01 -7.20 1.11
CA VAL A 50 0.40 -6.30 2.10
C VAL A 50 0.36 -6.96 3.48
N ASP A 51 0.06 -8.26 3.55
CA ASP A 51 0.09 -9.02 4.80
C ASP A 51 1.48 -9.14 5.40
N ASP A 52 2.50 -9.42 4.58
CA ASP A 52 3.87 -9.53 5.04
C ASP A 52 4.41 -8.18 5.54
N LEU A 53 4.08 -7.08 4.85
CA LEU A 53 4.42 -5.73 5.30
C LEU A 53 3.69 -5.33 6.59
N ASP A 54 2.41 -5.67 6.74
CA ASP A 54 1.64 -5.38 7.97
C ASP A 54 2.18 -6.17 9.15
N ARG A 55 2.40 -7.47 8.96
CA ARG A 55 2.98 -8.36 9.97
C ARG A 55 4.39 -7.90 10.39
N GLY A 56 5.15 -7.35 9.45
CA GLY A 56 6.47 -6.76 9.67
C GLY A 56 6.47 -5.31 10.15
N ALA A 57 5.31 -4.73 10.49
CA ALA A 57 5.16 -3.32 10.87
C ALA A 57 5.77 -2.31 9.87
N ALA A 58 5.80 -2.69 8.59
CA ALA A 58 6.52 -2.02 7.51
C ALA A 58 5.61 -1.56 6.35
N LEU A 59 4.29 -1.47 6.56
CA LEU A 59 3.35 -1.01 5.51
C LEU A 59 3.71 0.36 4.95
N TRP A 60 4.14 1.29 5.81
CA TRP A 60 4.58 2.60 5.34
C TRP A 60 5.87 2.51 4.54
N ASP A 61 6.85 1.76 5.01
CA ASP A 61 8.14 1.65 4.33
C ASP A 61 7.95 1.04 2.93
N GLY A 62 7.08 0.01 2.82
CA GLY A 62 6.69 -0.54 1.52
C GLY A 62 5.94 0.46 0.64
N ALA A 63 5.02 1.26 1.20
CA ALA A 63 4.37 2.34 0.47
C ALA A 63 5.39 3.40 0.00
N GLN A 64 6.38 3.75 0.82
CA GLN A 64 7.42 4.72 0.51
C GLN A 64 8.32 4.25 -0.65
N VAL A 65 8.68 2.97 -0.69
CA VAL A 65 9.41 2.37 -1.83
C VAL A 65 8.63 2.57 -3.13
N LEU A 66 7.31 2.41 -3.11
CA LEU A 66 6.44 2.61 -4.28
C LEU A 66 6.23 4.10 -4.63
N LEU A 67 6.23 5.00 -3.64
CA LEU A 67 6.02 6.44 -3.83
C LEU A 67 7.16 7.11 -4.59
N GLY A 68 8.40 6.80 -4.24
CA GLY A 68 9.58 7.52 -4.78
C GLY A 68 9.62 7.56 -6.30
N PRO A 69 9.62 6.39 -6.97
CA PRO A 69 9.63 6.34 -8.43
C PRO A 69 8.36 6.92 -9.07
N MET A 70 7.19 6.76 -8.44
CA MET A 70 5.92 7.31 -8.95
C MET A 70 5.85 8.83 -8.87
N ALA A 71 6.42 9.42 -7.82
CA ALA A 71 6.46 10.87 -7.62
C ALA A 71 7.43 11.55 -8.59
N ALA A 72 8.55 10.90 -8.92
CA ALA A 72 9.55 11.43 -9.84
C ALA A 72 9.11 11.45 -11.31
N ARG A 73 8.01 10.76 -11.66
CA ARG A 73 7.53 10.69 -13.05
C ARG A 73 6.77 11.95 -13.45
N PRO A 74 7.13 12.62 -14.56
CA PRO A 74 6.32 13.71 -15.07
C PRO A 74 4.95 13.21 -15.52
N LEU A 75 3.90 13.99 -15.24
CA LEU A 75 2.58 13.74 -15.82
C LEU A 75 2.51 14.42 -17.19
N PRO A 76 2.31 13.68 -18.30
CA PRO A 76 2.38 14.25 -19.64
C PRO A 76 1.42 15.42 -19.83
N GLY A 77 1.96 16.56 -20.31
CA GLY A 77 1.19 17.76 -20.59
C GLY A 77 0.84 18.62 -19.36
N LEU A 78 1.39 18.31 -18.18
CA LEU A 78 1.20 19.09 -16.95
C LEU A 78 2.53 19.55 -16.38
N GLY A 79 2.57 20.79 -15.88
CA GLY A 79 3.65 21.22 -14.97
C GLY A 79 3.51 20.58 -13.59
N GLU A 80 4.57 20.59 -12.77
CA GLU A 80 4.57 19.95 -11.44
C GLU A 80 3.44 20.48 -10.54
N GLN A 81 3.20 21.80 -10.52
CA GLN A 81 2.12 22.36 -9.70
C GLN A 81 0.73 21.93 -10.20
N GLU A 82 0.55 21.82 -11.53
CA GLU A 82 -0.72 21.38 -12.11
C GLU A 82 -0.97 19.89 -11.84
N ALA A 83 0.10 19.09 -11.84
CA ALA A 83 0.08 17.68 -11.44
C ALA A 83 -0.38 17.54 -9.98
N VAL A 84 0.20 18.31 -9.05
CA VAL A 84 -0.21 18.33 -7.64
C VAL A 84 -1.67 18.75 -7.49
N VAL A 85 -2.10 19.85 -8.13
CA VAL A 85 -3.51 20.30 -8.10
C VAL A 85 -4.44 19.23 -8.65
N ARG A 86 -4.04 18.53 -9.71
CA ARG A 86 -4.84 17.43 -10.27
C ARG A 86 -4.95 16.26 -9.30
N LEU A 87 -3.87 15.88 -8.62
CA LEU A 87 -3.90 14.82 -7.62
C LEU A 87 -4.80 15.19 -6.43
N HIS A 88 -4.73 16.42 -5.93
CA HIS A 88 -5.64 16.92 -4.89
C HIS A 88 -7.11 16.86 -5.33
N ARG A 89 -7.43 17.20 -6.59
CA ARG A 89 -8.79 17.05 -7.13
C ARG A 89 -9.23 15.59 -7.25
N LEU A 90 -8.32 14.68 -7.58
CA LEU A 90 -8.63 13.24 -7.64
C LEU A 90 -8.80 12.63 -6.24
N ALA A 91 -8.14 13.20 -5.23
CA ALA A 91 -8.30 12.80 -3.84
C ALA A 91 -9.68 13.15 -3.26
N ASP A 92 -10.39 14.12 -3.85
CA ASP A 92 -11.79 14.46 -3.54
C ASP A 92 -12.76 13.44 -4.16
N THR A 93 -12.60 12.18 -3.76
CA THR A 93 -13.42 11.04 -4.16
C THR A 93 -14.04 10.39 -2.93
N VAL A 94 -15.22 9.78 -3.12
CA VAL A 94 -15.93 9.06 -2.04
C VAL A 94 -15.23 7.77 -1.62
N ASP A 95 -14.37 7.21 -2.48
CA ASP A 95 -13.59 6.02 -2.16
C ASP A 95 -12.37 6.39 -1.29
N ALA A 96 -12.38 6.01 -0.01
CA ALA A 96 -11.34 6.34 0.95
C ALA A 96 -9.94 5.80 0.57
N VAL A 97 -9.86 4.64 -0.11
CA VAL A 97 -8.58 4.09 -0.56
C VAL A 97 -7.98 4.92 -1.68
N SER A 98 -8.78 5.25 -2.69
CA SER A 98 -8.35 6.12 -3.79
C SER A 98 -8.03 7.53 -3.29
N SER A 99 -8.87 8.07 -2.39
CA SER A 99 -8.65 9.36 -1.75
C SER A 99 -7.27 9.39 -1.06
N LEU A 100 -6.98 8.41 -0.20
CA LEU A 100 -5.69 8.30 0.46
C LEU A 100 -4.55 8.17 -0.55
N THR A 101 -4.67 7.30 -1.55
CA THR A 101 -3.61 7.06 -2.55
C THR A 101 -3.24 8.34 -3.31
N TYR A 102 -4.23 9.10 -3.77
CA TYR A 102 -3.99 10.37 -4.46
C TYR A 102 -3.43 11.45 -3.53
N SER A 103 -3.91 11.55 -2.28
CA SER A 103 -3.34 12.47 -1.28
C SER A 103 -1.87 12.15 -1.00
N LEU A 104 -1.50 10.87 -0.88
CA LEU A 104 -0.10 10.48 -0.66
C LEU A 104 0.80 10.91 -1.82
N TRP A 105 0.37 10.72 -3.08
CA TRP A 105 1.14 11.20 -4.23
C TRP A 105 1.23 12.73 -4.28
N ALA A 106 0.15 13.44 -3.96
CA ALA A 106 0.14 14.90 -3.93
C ALA A 106 1.11 15.44 -2.87
N GLU A 107 0.95 15.00 -1.62
CA GLU A 107 1.78 15.46 -0.49
C GLU A 107 3.24 15.06 -0.65
N PHE A 108 3.51 13.86 -1.18
CA PHE A 108 4.89 13.44 -1.42
C PHE A 108 5.56 14.31 -2.48
N ARG A 109 4.85 14.64 -3.57
CA ARG A 109 5.39 15.51 -4.62
C ARG A 109 5.59 16.94 -4.15
N GLU A 110 4.65 17.47 -3.38
CA GLU A 110 4.65 18.88 -2.95
C GLU A 110 5.59 19.13 -1.76
N HIS A 111 5.59 18.21 -0.80
CA HIS A 111 6.19 18.42 0.53
C HIS A 111 7.10 17.26 0.99
N GLY A 112 7.19 16.17 0.24
CA GLY A 112 8.06 15.03 0.53
C GLY A 112 7.47 13.99 1.49
N ALA A 113 8.30 13.01 1.85
CA ALA A 113 7.89 11.82 2.59
C ALA A 113 7.26 12.11 3.96
N ALA A 114 7.74 13.13 4.68
CA ALA A 114 7.24 13.47 6.00
C ALA A 114 5.78 13.97 5.98
N ALA A 115 5.41 14.76 4.97
CA ALA A 115 4.03 15.23 4.80
C ALA A 115 3.09 14.08 4.39
N ALA A 116 3.53 13.26 3.42
CA ALA A 116 2.78 12.06 3.04
C ALA A 116 2.58 11.10 4.22
N ARG A 117 3.59 10.96 5.12
CA ARG A 117 3.48 10.14 6.34
C ARG A 117 2.40 10.68 7.29
N ALA A 118 2.29 11.99 7.44
CA ALA A 118 1.27 12.59 8.30
C ALA A 118 -0.16 12.24 7.82
N VAL A 119 -0.39 12.25 6.50
CA VAL A 119 -1.67 11.81 5.90
C VAL A 119 -1.88 10.30 6.04
N TRP A 120 -0.82 9.51 5.89
CA TRP A 120 -0.87 8.07 6.09
C TRP A 120 -1.32 7.70 7.52
N ASP A 121 -0.74 8.32 8.54
CA ASP A 121 -0.94 7.92 9.94
C ASP A 121 -2.35 8.18 10.47
N VAL A 122 -3.08 9.13 9.88
CA VAL A 122 -4.48 9.41 10.27
C VAL A 122 -5.48 8.44 9.63
N ALA A 123 -5.08 7.67 8.61
CA ALA A 123 -5.97 6.77 7.91
C ALA A 123 -6.20 5.45 8.68
N PRO A 124 -7.43 4.90 8.68
CA PRO A 124 -7.71 3.60 9.26
C PRO A 124 -6.82 2.50 8.64
N LEU A 125 -6.41 1.49 9.43
CA LEU A 125 -5.52 0.42 8.95
C LEU A 125 -6.04 -0.27 7.69
N LYS A 126 -7.35 -0.55 7.61
CA LYS A 126 -7.97 -1.13 6.41
C LYS A 126 -7.77 -0.28 5.16
N VAL A 127 -7.83 1.06 5.29
CA VAL A 127 -7.62 2.00 4.18
C VAL A 127 -6.15 2.05 3.79
N ARG A 128 -5.23 2.08 4.77
CA ARG A 128 -3.79 2.00 4.53
C ARG A 128 -3.38 0.73 3.78
N ARG A 129 -3.91 -0.42 4.18
CA ARG A 129 -3.70 -1.71 3.49
C ARG A 129 -4.22 -1.67 2.05
N GLY A 130 -5.42 -1.13 1.83
CA GLY A 130 -5.97 -0.92 0.50
C GLY A 130 -5.12 0.00 -0.36
N ALA A 131 -4.62 1.10 0.20
CA ALA A 131 -3.77 2.05 -0.52
C ALA A 131 -2.42 1.42 -0.90
N ALA A 132 -1.79 0.65 -0.03
CA ALA A 132 -0.58 -0.11 -0.37
C ALA A 132 -0.82 -1.08 -1.55
N ALA A 133 -1.94 -1.81 -1.54
CA ALA A 133 -2.33 -2.68 -2.65
C ALA A 133 -2.55 -1.90 -3.96
N GLN A 134 -3.30 -0.80 -3.90
CA GLN A 134 -3.55 0.07 -5.05
C GLN A 134 -2.26 0.66 -5.61
N MET A 135 -1.37 1.14 -4.76
CA MET A 135 -0.07 1.69 -5.15
C MET A 135 0.82 0.65 -5.82
N LEU A 136 0.86 -0.59 -5.32
CA LEU A 136 1.58 -1.68 -5.98
C LEU A 136 1.04 -1.93 -7.38
N ILE A 137 -0.28 -2.05 -7.53
CA ILE A 137 -0.91 -2.33 -8.83
C ILE A 137 -0.63 -1.20 -9.83
N VAL A 138 -0.72 0.05 -9.39
CA VAL A 138 -0.41 1.22 -10.24
C VAL A 138 1.08 1.28 -10.57
N TYR A 139 1.96 0.92 -9.65
CA TYR A 139 3.39 0.80 -9.90
C TYR A 139 3.67 -0.25 -10.97
N CYS A 140 3.10 -1.46 -10.85
CA CYS A 140 3.25 -2.53 -11.83
C CYS A 140 2.74 -2.14 -13.23
N GLN A 141 1.69 -1.33 -13.30
CA GLN A 141 1.16 -0.82 -14.57
C GLN A 141 2.07 0.27 -15.18
N THR A 142 2.62 1.16 -14.35
CA THR A 142 3.28 2.39 -14.82
C THR A 142 4.78 2.24 -15.00
N ILE A 143 5.42 1.49 -14.11
CA ILE A 143 6.86 1.28 -14.04
C ILE A 143 7.17 -0.18 -14.37
N GLY A 144 6.46 -1.11 -13.73
CA GLY A 144 6.66 -2.54 -13.95
C GLY A 144 7.92 -3.10 -13.29
N GLY A 145 8.31 -4.29 -13.74
CA GLY A 145 9.53 -5.01 -13.36
C GLY A 145 10.29 -5.50 -14.59
N ASP A 146 11.16 -6.50 -14.42
CA ASP A 146 11.97 -7.04 -15.50
C ASP A 146 11.11 -7.76 -16.55
N ALA A 147 10.01 -8.39 -16.14
CA ALA A 147 9.02 -8.96 -17.07
C ALA A 147 8.13 -7.91 -17.76
N GLY A 148 8.36 -6.62 -17.53
CA GLY A 148 7.63 -5.52 -18.16
C GLY A 148 6.53 -4.96 -17.26
N THR A 149 5.45 -4.47 -17.89
CA THR A 149 4.35 -3.76 -17.21
C THR A 149 3.05 -4.54 -17.22
N LEU A 150 2.26 -4.36 -16.17
CA LEU A 150 0.91 -4.91 -16.06
C LEU A 150 -0.02 -4.33 -17.14
N ALA A 151 -0.76 -5.19 -17.84
CA ALA A 151 -1.72 -4.77 -18.86
C ALA A 151 -2.95 -4.08 -18.24
N PRO A 152 -3.57 -3.09 -18.91
CA PRO A 152 -4.70 -2.33 -18.35
C PRO A 152 -5.89 -3.19 -17.90
N ARG A 153 -6.17 -4.29 -18.61
CA ARG A 153 -7.24 -5.23 -18.25
C ARG A 153 -6.94 -5.91 -16.92
N ASP A 154 -5.70 -6.33 -16.71
CA ASP A 154 -5.28 -6.98 -15.47
C ASP A 154 -5.21 -5.98 -14.31
N THR A 155 -4.83 -4.72 -14.56
CA THR A 155 -4.92 -3.63 -13.58
C THR A 155 -6.34 -3.48 -13.02
N VAL A 156 -7.34 -3.32 -13.90
CA VAL A 156 -8.74 -3.16 -13.47
C VAL A 156 -9.22 -4.40 -12.71
N ARG A 157 -8.88 -5.61 -13.19
CA ARG A 157 -9.23 -6.86 -12.51
C ARG A 157 -8.62 -6.92 -11.11
N LEU A 158 -7.35 -6.57 -10.95
CA LEU A 158 -6.66 -6.64 -9.67
C LEU A 158 -7.18 -5.58 -8.69
N ILE A 159 -7.42 -4.35 -9.13
CA ILE A 159 -8.03 -3.32 -8.27
C ILE A 159 -9.38 -3.82 -7.74
N GLY A 160 -10.25 -4.34 -8.61
CA GLY A 160 -11.55 -4.85 -8.19
C GLY A 160 -11.50 -6.07 -7.26
N ALA A 161 -10.39 -6.83 -7.27
CA ALA A 161 -10.20 -8.02 -6.44
C ALA A 161 -9.48 -7.76 -5.11
N THR A 162 -8.72 -6.67 -4.99
CA THR A 162 -7.79 -6.44 -3.87
C THR A 162 -8.09 -5.16 -3.09
N VAL A 163 -8.67 -4.15 -3.74
CA VAL A 163 -8.98 -2.86 -3.12
C VAL A 163 -10.41 -2.90 -2.58
N PRO A 164 -10.61 -2.74 -1.25
CA PRO A 164 -11.95 -2.75 -0.69
C PRO A 164 -12.73 -1.54 -1.19
N VAL A 165 -14.00 -1.76 -1.53
CA VAL A 165 -14.97 -0.69 -1.77
C VAL A 165 -15.26 0.01 -0.43
N THR A 166 -15.08 1.34 -0.39
CA THR A 166 -15.15 2.12 0.87
C THR A 166 -16.15 3.28 0.87
N TRP A 167 -17.04 3.36 -0.13
CA TRP A 167 -18.11 4.35 -0.21
C TRP A 167 -19.44 3.86 0.34
#